data_AF-A0A2S9V475-F1
#
_entry.id   AF-A0A2S9V475-F1
#
_cell.length_a   1.000
_cell.length_b   1.000
_cell.length_c   1.000
_cell.angle_alpha   90.00
_cell.angle_beta   90.00
_cell.angle_gamma   90.00
#
_symmetry.space_group_name_H-M   'P 1'
#
loop_
_entity.id
_entity.type
_entity.pdbx_description
1 polymer ?
#
loop_
_entity_poly.entity_id
_entity_poly.type
_entity_poly.pdbx_seq_one_letter_code
_entity_poly.pdbx_strand_id
1 'polypeptide(L)'
;MIISLTRHKAELGKIKALADTAQYLIRSIRNSVATIQFTPNGEIIDANDLFCNAVGYSLNQIQGQHHRMFCSSSYAKSQDYTKFWQELRDGIPQTGTFERLKANGDPIWLEATYIPIVDANNRVSSILKIACDVTDRMEEVMSLKAVNDSLDKSTAVIEFTPTGEVRKANRNFLNAMGYSLDQIKGKHHAMFCTQEFLETHKDFWKRLGSGEHQTGLFERRTAQGNPIWLEATYNPILGPDGNVIKVIKFATDVTAQVEEKILITKAAELAFSTAEETAQIAEQGNVMLKKSVVASDSARSQVNTANDLMAKLIEQSTSIGAIVSTIRSIAEQTNLLALNAAIEAARAGDQGRGFAVVADEVRQLASRTSESTVEIESVVSENKQLSGNASEQMKNVHLNVDQTNEQITQVQGVMDEIHKGAVNVSVSVSSLLK
;
A
#
# COMPACT_ATOMS: atom_id res chain seq x y z
N MET A 1 80.80 -76.89 -5.49
CA MET A 1 80.35 -75.92 -4.45
C MET A 1 80.42 -74.46 -4.95
N ILE A 2 81.50 -74.02 -5.60
CA ILE A 2 81.70 -72.62 -6.05
C ILE A 2 80.69 -72.17 -7.14
N ILE A 3 80.31 -73.03 -8.08
CA ILE A 3 79.36 -72.69 -9.18
C ILE A 3 77.92 -72.43 -8.67
N SER A 4 77.52 -73.11 -7.59
CA SER A 4 76.20 -72.90 -6.95
C SER A 4 76.11 -71.51 -6.31
N LEU A 5 77.19 -71.04 -5.69
CA LEU A 5 77.24 -69.75 -5.01
C LEU A 5 77.06 -68.57 -5.97
N THR A 6 77.66 -68.66 -7.17
CA THR A 6 77.59 -67.59 -8.18
C THR A 6 76.19 -67.42 -8.77
N ARG A 7 75.46 -68.53 -8.98
CA ARG A 7 74.06 -68.51 -9.45
C ARG A 7 73.10 -67.94 -8.40
N HIS A 8 73.23 -68.36 -7.14
CA HIS A 8 72.43 -67.81 -6.04
C HIS A 8 72.70 -66.31 -5.85
N LYS A 9 73.94 -65.85 -6.03
CA LYS A 9 74.29 -64.42 -5.95
C LYS A 9 73.66 -63.58 -7.08
N ALA A 10 73.52 -64.14 -8.27
CA ALA A 10 72.86 -63.49 -9.41
C ALA A 10 71.33 -63.41 -9.26
N GLU A 11 70.69 -64.48 -8.77
CA GLU A 11 69.25 -64.48 -8.45
C GLU A 11 68.94 -63.52 -7.29
N LEU A 12 69.77 -63.50 -6.24
CA LEU A 12 69.66 -62.55 -5.14
C LEU A 12 69.79 -61.09 -5.63
N GLY A 13 70.68 -60.83 -6.58
CA GLY A 13 70.83 -59.51 -7.21
C GLY A 13 69.60 -59.05 -7.99
N LYS A 14 68.95 -59.96 -8.73
CA LYS A 14 67.69 -59.67 -9.45
C LYS A 14 66.52 -59.41 -8.51
N ILE A 15 66.38 -60.24 -7.47
CA ILE A 15 65.33 -60.07 -6.46
C ILE A 15 65.52 -58.73 -5.73
N LYS A 16 66.76 -58.38 -5.38
CA LYS A 16 67.08 -57.09 -4.77
C LYS A 16 66.71 -55.91 -5.68
N ALA A 17 67.05 -55.97 -6.97
CA ALA A 17 66.71 -54.91 -7.92
C ALA A 17 65.18 -54.73 -8.10
N LEU A 18 64.42 -55.83 -8.11
CA LEU A 18 62.96 -55.78 -8.17
C LEU A 18 62.36 -55.21 -6.87
N ALA A 19 62.89 -55.61 -5.72
CA ALA A 19 62.49 -55.06 -4.43
C ALA A 19 62.80 -53.55 -4.34
N ASP A 20 64.00 -53.13 -4.76
CA ASP A 20 64.40 -51.72 -4.78
C ASP A 20 63.47 -50.91 -5.71
N THR A 21 63.15 -51.43 -6.90
CA THR A 21 62.23 -50.77 -7.85
C THR A 21 60.82 -50.60 -7.26
N ALA A 22 60.28 -51.64 -6.63
CA ALA A 22 58.98 -51.56 -5.96
C ALA A 22 59.00 -50.57 -4.79
N GLN A 23 60.08 -50.53 -4.02
CA GLN A 23 60.28 -49.55 -2.94
C GLN A 23 60.34 -48.12 -3.47
N TYR A 24 61.04 -47.86 -4.58
CA TYR A 24 61.10 -46.53 -5.19
C TYR A 24 59.73 -46.06 -5.72
N LEU A 25 58.94 -46.97 -6.30
CA LEU A 25 57.59 -46.67 -6.76
C LEU A 25 56.66 -46.34 -5.58
N ILE A 26 56.65 -47.18 -4.54
CA ILE A 26 55.85 -46.95 -3.33
C ILE A 26 56.25 -45.62 -2.67
N ARG A 27 57.56 -45.35 -2.57
CA ARG A 27 58.06 -44.09 -2.02
C ARG A 27 57.61 -42.88 -2.84
N SER A 28 57.65 -42.98 -4.17
CA SER A 28 57.19 -41.90 -5.06
C SER A 28 55.70 -41.61 -4.89
N ILE A 29 54.86 -42.65 -4.73
CA ILE A 29 53.43 -42.47 -4.43
C ILE A 29 53.27 -41.82 -3.06
N ARG A 30 53.94 -42.35 -2.03
CA ARG A 30 53.87 -41.83 -0.65
C ARG A 30 54.40 -40.39 -0.51
N ASN A 31 55.21 -39.89 -1.43
CA ASN A 31 55.65 -38.49 -1.42
C ASN A 31 54.64 -37.53 -2.06
N SER A 32 53.66 -38.05 -2.81
CA SER A 32 52.73 -37.25 -3.61
C SER A 32 51.30 -37.25 -3.07
N VAL A 33 50.93 -38.24 -2.25
CA VAL A 33 49.57 -38.35 -1.68
C VAL A 33 49.64 -38.64 -0.18
N ALA A 34 48.66 -38.16 0.60
CA ALA A 34 48.58 -38.47 2.01
C ALA A 34 48.29 -39.95 2.21
N THR A 35 49.13 -40.63 2.99
CA THR A 35 49.01 -42.07 3.24
C THR A 35 49.14 -42.42 4.71
N ILE A 36 48.34 -43.38 5.14
CA ILE A 36 48.38 -43.98 6.48
C ILE A 36 48.09 -45.46 6.37
N GLN A 37 48.79 -46.26 7.17
CA GLN A 37 48.67 -47.71 7.19
C GLN A 37 48.19 -48.19 8.56
N PHE A 38 47.27 -49.15 8.53
CA PHE A 38 46.68 -49.73 9.72
C PHE A 38 46.90 -51.25 9.77
N THR A 39 46.86 -51.81 10.97
CA THR A 39 46.63 -53.24 11.17
C THR A 39 45.21 -53.61 10.73
N PRO A 40 44.88 -54.90 10.51
CA PRO A 40 43.51 -55.33 10.24
C PRO A 40 42.50 -54.97 11.35
N ASN A 41 43.00 -54.66 12.55
CA ASN A 41 42.20 -54.22 13.69
C ASN A 41 42.07 -52.69 13.80
N GLY A 42 42.71 -51.94 12.89
CA GLY A 42 42.60 -50.48 12.81
C GLY A 42 43.57 -49.70 13.68
N GLU A 43 44.62 -50.34 14.20
CA GLU A 43 45.74 -49.68 14.88
C GLU A 43 46.70 -49.10 13.84
N ILE A 44 47.22 -47.90 14.08
CA ILE A 44 48.07 -47.17 13.14
C ILE A 44 49.49 -47.73 13.18
N ILE A 45 49.95 -48.23 12.04
CA ILE A 45 51.31 -48.75 11.84
C ILE A 45 52.26 -47.62 11.51
N ASP A 46 51.88 -46.80 10.52
CA ASP A 46 52.72 -45.76 9.94
C ASP A 46 51.87 -44.73 9.18
N ALA A 47 52.35 -43.50 9.05
CA ALA A 47 51.73 -42.43 8.26
C ALA A 47 52.80 -41.50 7.71
N ASN A 48 52.60 -40.97 6.51
CA ASN A 48 53.52 -39.99 5.93
C ASN A 48 53.24 -38.57 6.42
N ASP A 49 54.21 -37.67 6.20
CA ASP A 49 54.12 -36.27 6.60
C ASP A 49 52.91 -35.56 6.00
N LEU A 50 52.54 -35.88 4.75
CA LEU A 50 51.35 -35.31 4.10
C LEU A 50 50.06 -35.61 4.86
N PHE A 51 49.88 -36.86 5.32
CA PHE A 51 48.73 -37.23 6.14
C PHE A 51 48.78 -36.55 7.50
N CYS A 52 49.92 -36.65 8.19
CA CYS A 52 50.16 -36.05 9.50
C CYS A 52 49.85 -34.54 9.51
N ASN A 53 50.34 -33.81 8.50
CA ASN A 53 50.08 -32.39 8.33
C ASN A 53 48.59 -32.08 8.10
N ALA A 54 47.90 -32.87 7.27
CA ALA A 54 46.47 -32.66 7.00
C ALA A 54 45.62 -32.83 8.27
N VAL A 55 45.89 -33.86 9.08
CA VAL A 55 45.12 -34.12 10.31
C VAL A 55 45.65 -33.36 11.54
N GLY A 56 46.78 -32.68 11.43
CA GLY A 56 47.37 -31.89 12.52
C GLY A 56 48.05 -32.72 13.62
N TYR A 57 48.43 -33.96 13.34
CA TYR A 57 49.14 -34.82 14.28
C TYR A 57 50.54 -35.16 13.78
N SER A 58 51.51 -35.36 14.67
CA SER A 58 52.77 -36.02 14.34
C SER A 58 52.62 -37.55 14.36
N LEU A 59 53.47 -38.27 13.63
CA LEU A 59 53.46 -39.74 13.61
C LEU A 59 53.54 -40.34 15.02
N ASN A 60 54.41 -39.81 15.87
CA ASN A 60 54.60 -40.29 17.24
C ASN A 60 53.34 -40.16 18.12
N GLN A 61 52.43 -39.24 17.81
CA GLN A 61 51.18 -39.07 18.55
C GLN A 61 50.09 -40.07 18.13
N ILE A 62 50.18 -40.58 16.89
CA ILE A 62 49.13 -41.43 16.32
C ILE A 62 49.56 -42.90 16.18
N GLN A 63 50.86 -43.18 16.12
CA GLN A 63 51.35 -44.55 15.97
C GLN A 63 50.92 -45.43 17.14
N GLY A 64 50.41 -46.63 16.85
CA GLY A 64 49.83 -47.55 17.83
C GLY A 64 48.43 -47.17 18.31
N GLN A 65 47.94 -45.97 18.01
CA GLN A 65 46.55 -45.59 18.32
C GLN A 65 45.58 -46.19 17.29
N HIS A 66 44.31 -46.31 17.68
CA HIS A 66 43.28 -46.81 16.78
C HIS A 66 42.69 -45.68 15.93
N HIS A 67 42.44 -45.94 14.64
CA HIS A 67 41.81 -45.03 13.66
C HIS A 67 40.60 -44.22 14.18
N ARG A 68 39.83 -44.74 15.15
CA ARG A 68 38.68 -44.06 15.76
C ARG A 68 39.02 -42.69 16.36
N MET A 69 40.29 -42.43 16.66
CA MET A 69 40.74 -41.11 17.12
C MET A 69 40.45 -39.98 16.10
N PHE A 70 40.39 -40.30 14.81
CA PHE A 70 40.03 -39.36 13.75
C PHE A 70 38.52 -39.25 13.52
N CYS A 71 37.69 -39.95 14.29
CA CYS A 71 36.25 -40.02 14.07
C CYS A 71 35.49 -39.32 15.19
N SER A 72 34.31 -38.78 14.86
CA SER A 72 33.37 -38.33 15.89
C SER A 72 32.96 -39.50 16.81
N SER A 73 32.69 -39.21 18.08
CA SER A 73 32.31 -40.25 19.04
C SER A 73 31.02 -40.99 18.65
N SER A 74 30.10 -40.33 17.94
CA SER A 74 28.86 -40.95 17.47
C SER A 74 29.13 -41.96 16.37
N TYR A 75 29.93 -41.58 15.36
CA TYR A 75 30.30 -42.47 14.27
C TYR A 75 31.17 -43.64 14.74
N ALA A 76 32.15 -43.41 15.61
CA ALA A 76 33.02 -44.47 16.12
C ALA A 76 32.28 -45.59 16.89
N LYS A 77 31.07 -45.31 17.39
CA LYS A 77 30.20 -46.26 18.09
C LYS A 77 29.12 -46.88 17.19
N SER A 78 29.06 -46.50 15.92
CA SER A 78 27.99 -46.92 15.02
C SER A 78 28.20 -48.33 14.47
N GLN A 79 27.10 -48.94 14.01
CA GLN A 79 27.15 -50.21 13.28
C GLN A 79 27.91 -50.06 11.96
N ASP A 80 27.82 -48.90 11.31
CA ASP A 80 28.52 -48.59 10.06
C ASP A 80 30.04 -48.62 10.24
N TYR A 81 30.56 -48.07 11.35
CA TYR A 81 31.99 -48.12 11.66
C TYR A 81 32.47 -49.55 11.89
N THR A 82 31.66 -50.35 12.57
CA THR A 82 31.97 -51.77 12.82
C THR A 82 31.98 -52.56 11.51
N LYS A 83 30.98 -52.34 10.65
CA LYS A 83 30.86 -52.96 9.33
C LYS A 83 32.02 -52.54 8.42
N PHE A 84 32.38 -51.26 8.41
CA PHE A 84 33.50 -50.72 7.64
C PHE A 84 34.81 -51.49 7.89
N TRP A 85 35.16 -51.72 9.15
CA TRP A 85 36.37 -52.49 9.48
C TRP A 85 36.23 -53.99 9.21
N GLN A 86 35.01 -54.54 9.31
CA GLN A 86 34.75 -55.93 8.92
C GLN A 86 34.99 -56.14 7.42
N GLU A 87 34.43 -55.28 6.58
CA GLU A 87 34.60 -55.33 5.13
C GLU A 87 36.07 -55.21 4.73
N LEU A 88 36.84 -54.33 5.39
CA LEU A 88 38.28 -54.22 5.14
C LEU A 88 39.05 -55.49 5.53
N ARG A 89 38.67 -56.17 6.62
CA ARG A 89 39.26 -57.46 7.01
C ARG A 89 38.90 -58.58 6.04
N ASP A 90 37.72 -58.51 5.45
CA ASP A 90 37.23 -59.45 4.43
C ASP A 90 37.86 -59.17 3.04
N GLY A 91 38.75 -58.18 2.94
CA GLY A 91 39.47 -57.82 1.72
C GLY A 91 38.71 -56.88 0.79
N ILE A 92 37.59 -56.31 1.25
CA ILE A 92 36.75 -55.39 0.47
C ILE A 92 37.26 -53.95 0.67
N PRO A 93 37.73 -53.27 -0.38
CA PRO A 93 38.19 -51.88 -0.27
C PRO A 93 37.03 -50.91 -0.02
N GLN A 94 37.32 -49.79 0.63
CA GLN A 94 36.34 -48.75 0.94
C GLN A 94 36.75 -47.42 0.31
N THR A 95 35.87 -46.84 -0.50
CA THR A 95 36.12 -45.57 -1.20
C THR A 95 35.00 -44.59 -0.90
N GLY A 96 35.34 -43.33 -0.64
CA GLY A 96 34.35 -42.27 -0.44
C GLY A 96 34.93 -41.00 0.14
N THR A 97 34.05 -40.06 0.46
CA THR A 97 34.37 -38.81 1.15
C THR A 97 33.96 -38.93 2.60
N PHE A 98 34.93 -38.81 3.50
CA PHE A 98 34.75 -39.12 4.90
C PHE A 98 35.05 -37.90 5.76
N GLU A 99 34.09 -37.53 6.61
CA GLU A 99 34.33 -36.55 7.68
C GLU A 99 35.21 -37.18 8.77
N ARG A 100 36.26 -36.47 9.15
CA ARG A 100 37.20 -36.83 10.22
C ARG A 100 37.48 -35.61 11.08
N LEU A 101 38.19 -35.81 12.17
CA LEU A 101 38.59 -34.77 13.12
C LEU A 101 40.10 -34.58 13.10
N LYS A 102 40.54 -33.33 13.04
CA LYS A 102 41.93 -32.90 13.22
C LYS A 102 42.30 -32.96 14.71
N ALA A 103 43.58 -32.79 15.03
CA ALA A 103 44.08 -32.78 16.41
C ALA A 103 43.46 -31.71 17.32
N ASN A 104 43.08 -30.58 16.73
CA ASN A 104 42.40 -29.48 17.43
C ASN A 104 40.87 -29.70 17.58
N GLY A 105 40.32 -30.77 17.01
CA GLY A 105 38.89 -31.08 17.03
C GLY A 105 38.10 -30.55 15.82
N ASP A 106 38.73 -29.79 14.91
CA ASP A 106 38.05 -29.29 13.72
C ASP A 106 37.75 -30.41 12.73
N PRO A 107 36.63 -30.32 11.98
CA PRO A 107 36.33 -31.27 10.93
C PRO A 107 37.34 -31.17 9.77
N ILE A 108 37.61 -32.31 9.15
CA ILE A 108 38.35 -32.42 7.88
C ILE A 108 37.62 -33.42 6.99
N TRP A 109 37.40 -33.05 5.73
CA TRP A 109 36.81 -33.94 4.73
C TRP A 109 37.93 -34.59 3.92
N LEU A 110 38.02 -35.92 4.01
CA LEU A 110 38.99 -36.71 3.27
C LEU A 110 38.31 -37.54 2.19
N GLU A 111 38.58 -37.23 0.93
CA GLU A 111 38.31 -38.16 -0.18
C GLU A 111 39.38 -39.24 -0.14
N ALA A 112 38.99 -40.48 0.17
CA ALA A 112 39.94 -41.52 0.50
C ALA A 112 39.53 -42.90 0.01
N THR A 113 40.54 -43.73 -0.22
CA THR A 113 40.41 -45.15 -0.52
C THR A 113 41.22 -45.95 0.50
N TYR A 114 40.56 -46.87 1.20
CA TYR A 114 41.17 -47.83 2.13
C TYR A 114 41.32 -49.16 1.39
N ILE A 115 42.56 -49.63 1.28
CA ILE A 115 43.00 -50.72 0.41
C ILE A 115 43.58 -51.84 1.30
N PRO A 116 42.90 -52.99 1.42
CA PRO A 116 43.46 -54.16 2.10
C PRO A 116 44.69 -54.72 1.36
N ILE A 117 45.78 -54.95 2.08
CA ILE A 117 47.02 -55.57 1.58
C ILE A 117 47.06 -57.01 2.09
N VAL A 118 47.02 -57.98 1.20
CA VAL A 118 47.00 -59.42 1.54
C VAL A 118 48.41 -60.04 1.57
N ASP A 119 48.60 -61.03 2.45
CA ASP A 119 49.81 -61.86 2.51
C ASP A 119 49.81 -62.95 1.41
N ALA A 120 50.88 -63.75 1.35
CA ALA A 120 51.00 -64.87 0.41
C ALA A 120 49.94 -65.97 0.59
N ASN A 121 49.19 -65.95 1.70
CA ASN A 121 48.09 -66.87 2.00
C ASN A 121 46.70 -66.20 1.80
N ASN A 122 46.64 -65.07 1.09
CA ASN A 122 45.43 -64.27 0.85
C ASN A 122 44.74 -63.73 2.12
N ARG A 123 45.46 -63.59 3.24
CA ARG A 123 44.93 -62.98 4.46
C ARG A 123 45.32 -61.51 4.51
N VAL A 124 44.38 -60.63 4.87
CA VAL A 124 44.68 -59.19 5.03
C VAL A 124 45.72 -59.00 6.13
N SER A 125 46.89 -58.51 5.73
CA SER A 125 48.04 -58.27 6.59
C SER A 125 48.07 -56.84 7.13
N SER A 126 47.57 -55.89 6.35
CA SER A 126 47.47 -54.47 6.71
C SER A 126 46.49 -53.76 5.78
N ILE A 127 46.13 -52.52 6.10
CA ILE A 127 45.23 -51.69 5.29
C ILE A 127 45.93 -50.37 5.00
N LEU A 128 46.15 -50.06 3.73
CA LEU A 128 46.70 -48.78 3.28
C LEU A 128 45.55 -47.84 2.93
N LYS A 129 45.53 -46.65 3.52
CA LYS A 129 44.64 -45.57 3.12
C LYS A 129 45.43 -44.54 2.32
N ILE A 130 44.89 -44.16 1.17
CA ILE A 130 45.30 -42.98 0.42
C ILE A 130 44.20 -41.94 0.56
N ALA A 131 44.56 -40.69 0.85
CA ALA A 131 43.60 -39.61 1.11
C ALA A 131 44.00 -38.30 0.41
N CYS A 132 42.98 -37.50 0.10
CA CYS A 132 43.09 -36.12 -0.33
C CYS A 132 42.22 -35.25 0.60
N ASP A 133 42.76 -34.14 1.08
CA ASP A 133 41.97 -33.14 1.80
C ASP A 133 41.10 -32.38 0.80
N VAL A 134 39.78 -32.47 0.99
CA VAL A 134 38.78 -31.83 0.15
C VAL A 134 37.88 -30.89 0.98
N THR A 135 38.34 -30.46 2.15
CA THR A 135 37.58 -29.66 3.12
C THR A 135 37.04 -28.37 2.48
N ASP A 136 37.92 -27.53 1.91
CA ASP A 136 37.50 -26.26 1.30
C ASP A 136 36.42 -26.45 0.21
N ARG A 137 36.62 -27.47 -0.65
CA ARG A 137 35.65 -27.82 -1.70
C ARG A 137 34.32 -28.29 -1.12
N MET A 138 34.35 -29.08 -0.05
CA MET A 138 33.13 -29.58 0.59
C MET A 138 32.39 -28.47 1.32
N GLU A 139 33.09 -27.57 2.01
CA GLU A 139 32.50 -26.41 2.68
C GLU A 139 31.81 -25.48 1.67
N GLU A 140 32.43 -25.22 0.51
CA GLU A 140 31.81 -24.45 -0.57
C GLU A 140 30.51 -25.10 -1.07
N VAL A 141 30.54 -26.40 -1.34
CA VAL A 141 29.34 -27.15 -1.79
C VAL A 141 28.24 -27.12 -0.74
N MET A 142 28.58 -27.27 0.54
CA MET A 142 27.60 -27.22 1.63
C MET A 142 27.01 -25.82 1.79
N SER A 143 27.84 -24.78 1.69
CA SER A 143 27.40 -23.38 1.75
C SER A 143 26.44 -23.05 0.60
N LEU A 144 26.79 -23.42 -0.64
CA LEU A 144 25.93 -23.23 -1.81
C LEU A 144 24.60 -23.96 -1.65
N LYS A 145 24.62 -25.18 -1.13
CA LYS A 145 23.41 -25.95 -0.86
C LYS A 145 22.54 -25.29 0.21
N ALA A 146 23.13 -24.80 1.29
CA ALA A 146 22.41 -24.10 2.36
C ALA A 146 21.72 -22.83 1.85
N VAL A 147 22.39 -22.05 1.00
CA VAL A 147 21.81 -20.87 0.34
C VAL A 147 20.63 -21.28 -0.55
N ASN A 148 20.80 -22.29 -1.40
CA ASN A 148 19.73 -22.78 -2.26
C ASN A 148 18.50 -23.26 -1.46
N ASP A 149 18.73 -24.03 -0.39
CA ASP A 149 17.67 -24.53 0.47
C ASP A 149 16.96 -23.39 1.22
N SER A 150 17.65 -22.29 1.52
CA SER A 150 17.05 -21.11 2.14
C SER A 150 16.14 -20.35 1.16
N LEU A 151 16.57 -20.17 -0.09
CA LEU A 151 15.77 -19.54 -1.15
C LEU A 151 14.51 -20.36 -1.45
N ASP A 152 14.63 -21.69 -1.49
CA ASP A 152 13.51 -22.59 -1.73
C ASP A 152 12.44 -22.53 -0.64
N LYS A 153 12.80 -22.12 0.59
CA LYS A 153 11.86 -21.95 1.70
C LYS A 153 11.13 -20.62 1.67
N SER A 154 11.77 -19.53 1.25
CA SER A 154 11.21 -18.17 1.39
C SER A 154 10.71 -17.54 0.10
N THR A 155 11.12 -18.03 -1.08
CA THR A 155 10.81 -17.40 -2.38
C THR A 155 10.12 -18.37 -3.32
N ALA A 156 9.27 -17.85 -4.22
CA ALA A 156 8.72 -18.67 -5.30
C ALA A 156 9.75 -18.81 -6.42
N VAL A 157 10.14 -20.05 -6.72
CA VAL A 157 11.15 -20.38 -7.72
C VAL A 157 10.59 -21.32 -8.76
N ILE A 158 10.85 -21.00 -10.03
CA ILE A 158 10.53 -21.86 -11.17
C ILE A 158 11.66 -21.84 -12.20
N GLU A 159 12.00 -23.02 -12.70
CA GLU A 159 13.03 -23.23 -13.72
C GLU A 159 12.37 -23.54 -15.07
N PHE A 160 12.91 -22.94 -16.12
CA PHE A 160 12.50 -23.17 -17.50
C PHE A 160 13.66 -23.66 -18.36
N THR A 161 13.34 -24.32 -19.47
CA THR A 161 14.26 -24.45 -20.61
C THR A 161 14.53 -23.07 -21.23
N PRO A 162 15.59 -22.91 -22.04
CA PRO A 162 15.84 -21.65 -22.76
C PRO A 162 14.68 -21.23 -23.68
N THR A 163 13.83 -22.18 -24.09
CA THR A 163 12.66 -21.96 -24.93
C THR A 163 11.36 -21.74 -24.14
N GLY A 164 11.39 -21.74 -22.80
CA GLY A 164 10.25 -21.37 -21.97
C GLY A 164 9.39 -22.51 -21.44
N GLU A 165 9.84 -23.76 -21.54
CA GLU A 165 9.13 -24.93 -20.99
C GLU A 165 9.50 -25.16 -19.53
N VAL A 166 8.52 -25.44 -18.67
CA VAL A 166 8.77 -25.65 -17.24
C VAL A 166 9.55 -26.93 -16.99
N ARG A 167 10.66 -26.84 -16.25
CA ARG A 167 11.45 -27.99 -15.81
C ARG A 167 11.14 -28.39 -14.37
N LYS A 168 11.11 -27.40 -13.47
CA LYS A 168 10.92 -27.57 -12.02
C LYS A 168 10.25 -26.32 -11.46
N ALA A 169 9.51 -26.48 -10.38
CA ALA A 169 9.00 -25.38 -9.58
C ALA A 169 8.99 -25.80 -8.11
N ASN A 170 9.31 -24.88 -7.21
CA ASN A 170 9.26 -25.14 -5.78
C ASN A 170 7.84 -25.01 -5.23
N ARG A 171 7.66 -25.40 -3.96
CA ARG A 171 6.33 -25.40 -3.31
C ARG A 171 5.71 -24.00 -3.27
N ASN A 172 6.50 -22.96 -3.06
CA ASN A 172 6.03 -21.58 -2.98
C ASN A 172 5.41 -21.11 -4.29
N PHE A 173 6.07 -21.38 -5.43
CA PHE A 173 5.52 -21.07 -6.75
C PHE A 173 4.23 -21.85 -7.03
N LEU A 174 4.24 -23.15 -6.75
CA LEU A 174 3.08 -24.02 -6.97
C LEU A 174 1.86 -23.58 -6.15
N ASN A 175 2.07 -23.26 -4.87
CA ASN A 175 1.03 -22.76 -3.99
C ASN A 175 0.47 -21.41 -4.46
N ALA A 176 1.34 -20.45 -4.77
CA ALA A 176 0.91 -19.12 -5.23
C ALA A 176 0.12 -19.20 -6.54
N MET A 177 0.54 -20.04 -7.48
CA MET A 177 -0.11 -20.17 -8.79
C MET A 177 -1.30 -21.15 -8.79
N GLY A 178 -1.48 -21.95 -7.74
CA GLY A 178 -2.56 -22.94 -7.62
C GLY A 178 -2.39 -24.20 -8.48
N TYR A 179 -1.16 -24.50 -8.93
CA TYR A 179 -0.86 -25.68 -9.75
C TYR A 179 -0.05 -26.73 -8.98
N SER A 180 -0.15 -27.98 -9.41
CA SER A 180 0.83 -29.03 -9.09
C SER A 180 1.94 -29.07 -10.15
N LEU A 181 3.11 -29.62 -9.78
CA LEU A 181 4.24 -29.73 -10.73
C LEU A 181 3.85 -30.55 -11.97
N ASP A 182 3.08 -31.62 -11.80
CA ASP A 182 2.68 -32.50 -12.90
C ASP A 182 1.78 -31.81 -13.94
N GLN A 183 1.02 -30.79 -13.51
CA GLN A 183 0.17 -30.01 -14.43
C GLN A 183 0.98 -29.04 -15.30
N ILE A 184 2.13 -28.56 -14.81
CA ILE A 184 2.90 -27.50 -15.46
C ILE A 184 4.19 -27.99 -16.10
N LYS A 185 4.77 -29.11 -15.64
CA LYS A 185 6.04 -29.62 -16.14
C LYS A 185 5.96 -29.95 -17.63
N GLY A 186 6.92 -29.45 -18.41
CA GLY A 186 6.94 -29.56 -19.86
C GLY A 186 5.95 -28.66 -20.60
N LYS A 187 5.11 -27.89 -19.90
CA LYS A 187 4.26 -26.87 -20.52
C LYS A 187 5.03 -25.56 -20.69
N HIS A 188 4.64 -24.78 -21.70
CA HIS A 188 5.26 -23.49 -21.97
C HIS A 188 4.72 -22.41 -21.02
N HIS A 189 5.60 -21.51 -20.56
CA HIS A 189 5.32 -20.38 -19.67
C HIS A 189 4.09 -19.53 -20.07
N ALA A 190 3.78 -19.47 -21.36
CA ALA A 190 2.62 -18.77 -21.91
C ALA A 190 1.29 -19.16 -21.25
N MET A 191 1.16 -20.37 -20.69
CA MET A 191 -0.05 -20.79 -19.96
C MET A 191 -0.37 -19.92 -18.74
N PHE A 192 0.63 -19.25 -18.15
CA PHE A 192 0.45 -18.35 -17.02
C PHE A 192 0.17 -16.90 -17.44
N CYS A 193 0.35 -16.56 -18.72
CA CYS A 193 0.36 -15.18 -19.19
C CYS A 193 -1.03 -14.68 -19.58
N THR A 194 -1.21 -13.37 -19.50
CA THR A 194 -2.35 -12.70 -20.13
C THR A 194 -2.14 -12.62 -21.65
N GLN A 195 -3.23 -12.47 -22.39
CA GLN A 195 -3.18 -12.29 -23.85
C GLN A 195 -2.36 -11.05 -24.24
N GLU A 196 -2.57 -9.94 -23.54
CA GLU A 196 -1.84 -8.69 -23.73
C GLU A 196 -0.31 -8.87 -23.57
N PHE A 197 0.13 -9.62 -22.56
CA PHE A 197 1.56 -9.89 -22.37
C PHE A 197 2.17 -10.65 -23.56
N LEU A 198 1.46 -11.66 -24.07
CA LEU A 198 1.93 -12.47 -25.21
C LEU A 198 2.05 -11.63 -26.49
N GLU A 199 1.18 -10.64 -26.67
CA GLU A 199 1.17 -9.76 -27.84
C GLU A 199 2.28 -8.70 -27.77
N THR A 200 2.51 -8.13 -26.58
CA THR A 200 3.48 -7.05 -26.36
C THR A 200 4.91 -7.56 -26.17
N HIS A 201 5.11 -8.80 -25.69
CA HIS A 201 6.42 -9.34 -25.33
C HIS A 201 6.81 -10.57 -26.18
N LYS A 202 6.63 -10.50 -27.51
CA LYS A 202 6.92 -11.61 -28.43
C LYS A 202 8.37 -12.11 -28.40
N ASP A 203 9.32 -11.21 -28.17
CA ASP A 203 10.76 -11.53 -28.10
C ASP A 203 11.25 -11.92 -26.68
N PHE A 204 10.35 -12.09 -25.71
CA PHE A 204 10.71 -12.31 -24.30
C PHE A 204 11.69 -13.48 -24.10
N TRP A 205 11.37 -14.65 -24.65
CA TRP A 205 12.22 -15.84 -24.55
C TRP A 205 13.45 -15.78 -25.44
N LYS A 206 13.42 -15.01 -26.53
CA LYS A 206 14.59 -14.77 -27.38
C LYS A 206 15.66 -13.97 -26.63
N ARG A 207 15.24 -12.92 -25.90
CA ARG A 207 16.12 -12.10 -25.05
C ARG A 207 16.73 -12.91 -23.90
N LEU A 208 15.90 -13.69 -23.20
CA LEU A 208 16.37 -14.61 -22.16
C LEU A 208 17.34 -15.65 -22.72
N GLY A 209 17.07 -16.20 -23.90
CA GLY A 209 17.93 -17.15 -24.60
C GLY A 209 19.28 -16.57 -25.03
N SER A 210 19.39 -15.26 -25.22
CA SER A 210 20.67 -14.57 -25.45
C SER A 210 21.40 -14.16 -24.17
N GLY A 211 20.90 -14.54 -22.99
CA GLY A 211 21.52 -14.23 -21.69
C GLY A 211 21.02 -12.94 -21.04
N GLU A 212 20.05 -12.24 -21.64
CA GLU A 212 19.50 -11.01 -21.08
C GLU A 212 18.48 -11.33 -19.99
N HIS A 213 18.76 -10.93 -18.74
CA HIS A 213 17.80 -11.08 -17.65
C HIS A 213 16.60 -10.13 -17.84
N GLN A 214 15.44 -10.50 -17.28
CA GLN A 214 14.24 -9.67 -17.31
C GLN A 214 13.69 -9.49 -15.90
N THR A 215 13.47 -8.24 -15.49
CA THR A 215 12.88 -7.90 -14.19
C THR A 215 11.66 -7.03 -14.40
N GLY A 216 10.64 -7.22 -13.58
CA GLY A 216 9.47 -6.35 -13.58
C GLY A 216 8.30 -6.89 -12.80
N LEU A 217 7.21 -6.15 -12.89
CA LEU A 217 5.92 -6.53 -12.36
C LEU A 217 5.10 -7.19 -13.47
N PHE A 218 4.63 -8.41 -13.23
CA PHE A 218 3.97 -9.23 -14.24
C PHE A 218 2.60 -9.72 -13.76
N GLU A 219 1.54 -9.32 -14.46
CA GLU A 219 0.23 -9.94 -14.29
C GLU A 219 0.22 -11.36 -14.89
N ARG A 220 -0.25 -12.33 -14.12
CA ARG A 220 -0.38 -13.72 -14.53
C ARG A 220 -1.77 -14.26 -14.18
N ARG A 221 -2.04 -15.48 -14.61
CA ARG A 221 -3.27 -16.23 -14.33
C ARG A 221 -2.92 -17.48 -13.52
N THR A 222 -3.61 -17.64 -12.40
CA THR A 222 -3.57 -18.86 -11.57
C THR A 222 -4.30 -20.02 -12.25
N ALA A 223 -4.24 -21.22 -11.68
CA ALA A 223 -4.97 -22.39 -12.18
C ALA A 223 -6.50 -22.19 -12.26
N GLN A 224 -7.06 -21.31 -11.41
CA GLN A 224 -8.48 -20.96 -11.40
C GLN A 224 -8.80 -19.82 -12.38
N GLY A 225 -7.80 -19.24 -13.05
CA GLY A 225 -7.95 -18.09 -13.95
C GLY A 225 -7.94 -16.74 -13.23
N ASN A 226 -7.77 -16.70 -11.90
CA ASN A 226 -7.69 -15.44 -11.16
C ASN A 226 -6.39 -14.68 -11.50
N PRO A 227 -6.42 -13.35 -11.58
CA PRO A 227 -5.22 -12.54 -11.72
C PRO A 227 -4.32 -12.71 -10.49
N ILE A 228 -3.01 -12.72 -10.73
CA ILE A 228 -1.97 -12.66 -9.70
C ILE A 228 -0.86 -11.75 -10.21
N TRP A 229 -0.38 -10.84 -9.36
CA TRP A 229 0.71 -9.93 -9.68
C TRP A 229 2.00 -10.46 -9.08
N LEU A 230 2.98 -10.74 -9.94
CA LEU A 230 4.28 -11.23 -9.52
C LEU A 230 5.35 -10.19 -9.82
N GLU A 231 6.00 -9.68 -8.77
CA GLU A 231 7.30 -9.02 -8.93
C GLU A 231 8.34 -10.12 -9.12
N ALA A 232 9.01 -10.12 -10.28
CA ALA A 232 9.86 -11.25 -10.63
C ALA A 232 11.09 -10.85 -11.44
N THR A 233 12.12 -11.68 -11.29
CA THR A 233 13.34 -11.64 -12.10
C THR A 233 13.57 -13.00 -12.75
N TYR A 234 13.72 -13.02 -14.07
CA TYR A 234 14.07 -14.17 -14.89
C TYR A 234 15.57 -14.11 -15.20
N ASN A 235 16.33 -15.08 -14.71
CA ASN A 235 17.79 -15.12 -14.75
C ASN A 235 18.26 -16.28 -15.64
N PRO A 236 18.79 -15.99 -16.84
CA PRO A 236 19.45 -17.00 -17.67
C PRO A 236 20.70 -17.54 -17.00
N ILE A 237 20.86 -18.86 -17.00
CA ILE A 237 22.05 -19.56 -16.49
C ILE A 237 22.87 -20.04 -17.67
N LEU A 238 24.12 -19.60 -17.75
CA LEU A 238 25.05 -19.91 -18.82
C LEU A 238 25.80 -21.21 -18.55
N GLY A 239 25.99 -22.02 -19.58
CA GLY A 239 26.87 -23.18 -19.56
C GLY A 239 28.34 -22.81 -19.81
N PRO A 240 29.27 -23.77 -19.71
CA PRO A 240 30.70 -23.55 -19.99
C PRO A 240 31.01 -23.06 -21.40
N ASP A 241 30.11 -23.32 -22.34
CA ASP A 241 30.16 -22.90 -23.75
C ASP A 241 29.58 -21.49 -23.99
N GLY A 242 29.10 -20.82 -22.93
CA GLY A 242 28.47 -19.50 -23.00
C GLY A 242 27.01 -19.52 -23.45
N ASN A 243 26.43 -20.69 -23.75
CA ASN A 243 25.03 -20.81 -24.13
C ASN A 243 24.12 -20.88 -22.89
N VAL A 244 22.91 -20.32 -22.98
CA VAL A 244 21.92 -20.43 -21.90
C VAL A 244 21.43 -21.87 -21.82
N ILE A 245 21.63 -22.52 -20.66
CA ILE A 245 21.22 -23.92 -20.42
C ILE A 245 19.86 -24.04 -19.71
N LYS A 246 19.47 -23.00 -18.97
CA LYS A 246 18.17 -22.88 -18.29
C LYS A 246 17.92 -21.43 -17.89
N VAL A 247 16.68 -21.10 -17.55
CA VAL A 247 16.29 -19.82 -16.96
C VAL A 247 15.66 -20.07 -15.59
N ILE A 248 16.16 -19.41 -14.54
CA ILE A 248 15.60 -19.46 -13.20
C ILE A 248 14.84 -18.18 -12.92
N LYS A 249 13.55 -18.29 -12.60
CA LYS A 249 12.72 -17.17 -12.19
C LYS A 249 12.54 -17.20 -10.67
N PHE A 250 12.82 -16.07 -10.04
CA PHE A 250 12.40 -15.76 -8.66
C PHE A 250 11.20 -14.83 -8.71
N ALA A 251 10.20 -15.08 -7.89
CA ALA A 251 8.98 -14.29 -7.84
C ALA A 251 8.50 -14.06 -6.40
N THR A 252 7.90 -12.90 -6.19
CA THR A 252 7.13 -12.54 -5.00
C THR A 252 5.72 -12.22 -5.44
N ASP A 253 4.73 -12.81 -4.77
CA ASP A 253 3.34 -12.42 -4.94
C ASP A 253 3.11 -11.06 -4.29
N VAL A 254 2.79 -10.08 -5.12
CA VAL A 254 2.52 -8.70 -4.71
C VAL A 254 1.08 -8.27 -5.02
N THR A 255 0.17 -9.25 -5.19
CA THR A 255 -1.22 -9.01 -5.57
C THR A 255 -1.93 -8.10 -4.57
N ALA A 256 -1.79 -8.35 -3.27
CA ALA A 256 -2.40 -7.53 -2.23
C ALA A 256 -1.92 -6.07 -2.29
N GLN A 257 -0.63 -5.84 -2.53
CA GLN A 257 -0.05 -4.49 -2.62
C GLN A 257 -0.54 -3.75 -3.87
N VAL A 258 -0.68 -4.45 -5.00
CA VAL A 258 -1.21 -3.87 -6.23
C VAL A 258 -2.70 -3.53 -6.08
N GLU A 259 -3.49 -4.43 -5.50
CA GLU A 259 -4.91 -4.20 -5.23
C GLU A 259 -5.13 -3.04 -4.25
N GLU A 260 -4.35 -2.99 -3.17
CA GLU A 260 -4.36 -1.87 -2.21
C GLU A 260 -4.03 -0.55 -2.90
N LYS A 261 -2.98 -0.53 -3.73
CA LYS A 261 -2.61 0.66 -4.50
C LYS A 261 -3.75 1.13 -5.41
N ILE A 262 -4.40 0.22 -6.13
CA ILE A 262 -5.55 0.55 -6.99
C ILE A 262 -6.71 1.14 -6.17
N LEU A 263 -7.00 0.57 -5.00
CA LEU A 263 -8.05 1.09 -4.11
C LEU A 263 -7.72 2.49 -3.60
N ILE A 264 -6.47 2.73 -3.19
CA ILE A 264 -6.00 4.05 -2.75
C ILE A 264 -6.12 5.07 -3.88
N THR A 265 -5.69 4.74 -5.10
CA THR A 265 -5.80 5.64 -6.26
C THR A 265 -7.26 5.99 -6.56
N LYS A 266 -8.17 5.00 -6.57
CA LYS A 266 -9.60 5.24 -6.79
C LYS A 266 -10.23 6.11 -5.69
N ALA A 267 -9.87 5.86 -4.44
CA ALA A 267 -10.35 6.66 -3.31
C ALA A 267 -9.84 8.11 -3.39
N ALA A 268 -8.59 8.31 -3.81
CA ALA A 268 -8.02 9.62 -4.07
C ALA A 268 -8.75 10.34 -5.22
N GLU A 269 -8.96 9.69 -6.37
CA GLU A 269 -9.71 10.29 -7.48
C GLU A 269 -11.12 10.72 -7.07
N LEU A 270 -11.84 9.89 -6.30
CA LEU A 270 -13.16 10.22 -5.79
C LEU A 270 -13.13 11.41 -4.81
N ALA A 271 -12.15 11.44 -3.89
CA ALA A 271 -11.98 12.54 -2.95
C ALA A 271 -11.65 13.85 -3.67
N PHE A 272 -10.81 13.79 -4.71
CA PHE A 272 -10.47 14.94 -5.55
C PHE A 272 -11.72 15.53 -6.24
N SER A 273 -12.49 14.68 -6.92
CA SER A 273 -13.71 15.11 -7.61
C SER A 273 -14.76 15.68 -6.64
N THR A 274 -14.94 15.04 -5.48
CA THR A 274 -15.88 15.51 -4.45
C THR A 274 -15.46 16.87 -3.90
N ALA A 275 -14.16 17.08 -3.70
CA ALA A 275 -13.63 18.35 -3.22
C ALA A 275 -13.79 19.47 -4.27
N GLU A 276 -13.57 19.17 -5.55
CA GLU A 276 -13.79 20.14 -6.64
C GLU A 276 -15.27 20.56 -6.72
N GLU A 277 -16.19 19.59 -6.65
CA GLU A 277 -17.64 19.86 -6.63
C GLU A 277 -18.03 20.69 -5.40
N THR A 278 -17.48 20.35 -4.22
CA THR A 278 -17.72 21.11 -2.98
C THR A 278 -17.24 22.55 -3.09
N ALA A 279 -16.06 22.79 -3.67
CA ALA A 279 -15.52 24.13 -3.88
C ALA A 279 -16.42 24.95 -4.82
N GLN A 280 -16.93 24.33 -5.88
CA GLN A 280 -17.84 24.97 -6.83
C GLN A 280 -19.19 25.31 -6.19
N ILE A 281 -19.77 24.40 -5.40
CA ILE A 281 -21.03 24.64 -4.68
C ILE A 281 -20.87 25.79 -3.69
N ALA A 282 -19.75 25.85 -2.95
CA ALA A 282 -19.48 26.95 -2.01
C ALA A 282 -19.38 28.30 -2.72
N GLU A 283 -18.72 28.35 -3.88
CA GLU A 283 -18.62 29.57 -4.70
C GLU A 283 -20.00 30.01 -5.24
N GLN A 284 -20.81 29.07 -5.71
CA GLN A 284 -22.20 29.36 -6.10
C GLN A 284 -23.03 29.87 -4.91
N GLY A 285 -22.83 29.29 -3.73
CA GLY A 285 -23.42 29.78 -2.48
C GLY A 285 -23.05 31.23 -2.20
N ASN A 286 -21.78 31.59 -2.34
CA ASN A 286 -21.29 32.97 -2.20
C ASN A 286 -21.94 33.93 -3.21
N VAL A 287 -22.09 33.52 -4.47
CA VAL A 287 -22.80 34.31 -5.49
C VAL A 287 -24.26 34.53 -5.09
N MET A 288 -24.93 33.52 -4.54
CA MET A 288 -26.32 33.65 -4.06
C MET A 288 -26.41 34.60 -2.86
N LEU A 289 -25.48 34.50 -1.90
CA LEU A 289 -25.44 35.38 -0.74
C LEU A 289 -25.25 36.85 -1.13
N LYS A 290 -24.39 37.13 -2.13
CA LYS A 290 -24.26 38.48 -2.69
C LYS A 290 -25.58 39.02 -3.24
N LYS A 291 -26.39 38.19 -3.90
CA LYS A 291 -27.74 38.57 -4.35
C LYS A 291 -28.68 38.86 -3.18
N SER A 292 -28.60 38.08 -2.10
CA SER A 292 -29.38 38.31 -0.88
C SER A 292 -29.04 39.63 -0.17
N VAL A 293 -27.76 40.05 -0.18
CA VAL A 293 -27.37 41.38 0.31
C VAL A 293 -28.07 42.48 -0.49
N VAL A 294 -27.99 42.40 -1.83
CA VAL A 294 -28.64 43.39 -2.72
C VAL A 294 -30.16 43.43 -2.49
N ALA A 295 -30.81 42.27 -2.32
CA ALA A 295 -32.23 42.20 -2.01
C ALA A 295 -32.57 42.85 -0.64
N SER A 296 -31.72 42.63 0.36
CA SER A 296 -31.87 43.20 1.71
C SER A 296 -31.70 44.71 1.72
N ASP A 297 -30.72 45.25 0.98
CA ASP A 297 -30.54 46.69 0.82
C ASP A 297 -31.73 47.35 0.10
N SER A 298 -32.27 46.68 -0.93
CA SER A 298 -33.50 47.11 -1.60
C SER A 298 -34.70 47.14 -0.64
N ALA A 299 -34.87 46.10 0.18
CA ALA A 299 -35.90 46.05 1.21
C ALA A 299 -35.74 47.18 2.24
N ARG A 300 -34.51 47.46 2.69
CA ARG A 300 -34.22 48.59 3.60
C ARG A 300 -34.65 49.93 3.00
N SER A 301 -34.34 50.15 1.71
CA SER A 301 -34.76 51.36 0.99
C SER A 301 -36.28 51.49 0.87
N GLN A 302 -36.99 50.39 0.64
CA GLN A 302 -38.46 50.39 0.55
C GLN A 302 -39.11 50.69 1.90
N VAL A 303 -38.58 50.13 3.00
CA VAL A 303 -39.03 50.41 4.37
C VAL A 303 -38.86 51.89 4.72
N ASN A 304 -37.71 52.49 4.39
CA ASN A 304 -37.47 53.92 4.61
C ASN A 304 -38.47 54.78 3.84
N THR A 305 -38.72 54.45 2.58
CA THR A 305 -39.73 55.14 1.76
C THR A 305 -41.13 55.01 2.36
N ALA A 306 -41.49 53.83 2.86
CA ALA A 306 -42.78 53.61 3.51
C ALA A 306 -42.92 54.41 4.80
N ASN A 307 -41.87 54.51 5.62
CA ASN A 307 -41.85 55.35 6.83
C ASN A 307 -42.05 56.83 6.49
N ASP A 308 -41.38 57.35 5.44
CA ASP A 308 -41.56 58.73 4.99
C ASP A 308 -42.99 59.01 4.53
N LEU A 309 -43.62 58.05 3.83
CA LEU A 309 -45.02 58.16 3.42
C LEU A 309 -45.97 58.13 4.61
N MET A 310 -45.72 57.28 5.62
CA MET A 310 -46.52 57.25 6.85
C MET A 310 -46.41 58.55 7.63
N ALA A 311 -45.22 59.14 7.73
CA ALA A 311 -45.01 60.43 8.37
C ALA A 311 -45.84 61.54 7.69
N LYS A 312 -45.82 61.59 6.34
CA LYS A 312 -46.64 62.52 5.57
C LYS A 312 -48.14 62.28 5.74
N LEU A 313 -48.58 61.02 5.85
CA LEU A 313 -49.98 60.67 6.04
C LEU A 313 -50.48 61.09 7.44
N ILE A 314 -49.65 60.96 8.47
CA ILE A 314 -49.92 61.45 9.83
C ILE A 314 -50.04 62.98 9.84
N GLU A 315 -49.15 63.68 9.14
CA GLU A 315 -49.20 65.14 8.98
C GLU A 315 -50.47 65.59 8.25
N GLN A 316 -50.80 64.96 7.12
CA GLN A 316 -52.04 65.23 6.38
C GLN A 316 -53.28 64.97 7.21
N SER A 317 -53.34 63.85 7.94
CA SER A 317 -54.47 63.54 8.84
C SER A 317 -54.63 64.61 9.92
N THR A 318 -53.52 65.12 10.47
CA THR A 318 -53.54 66.21 11.45
C THR A 318 -54.07 67.51 10.84
N SER A 319 -53.65 67.84 9.61
CA SER A 319 -54.14 69.02 8.87
C SER A 319 -55.64 68.92 8.57
N ILE A 320 -56.10 67.77 8.08
CA ILE A 320 -57.54 67.52 7.83
C ILE A 320 -58.33 67.65 9.13
N GLY A 321 -57.84 67.11 10.25
CA GLY A 321 -58.48 67.27 11.57
C GLY A 321 -58.68 68.74 11.96
N ALA A 322 -57.67 69.60 11.71
CA ALA A 322 -57.79 71.05 11.97
C ALA A 322 -58.82 71.73 11.06
N ILE A 323 -58.88 71.35 9.77
CA ILE A 323 -59.88 71.85 8.82
C ILE A 323 -61.29 71.44 9.26
N VAL A 324 -61.49 70.17 9.62
CA VAL A 324 -62.78 69.62 10.08
C VAL A 324 -63.24 70.33 11.36
N SER A 325 -62.34 70.56 12.32
CA SER A 325 -62.63 71.35 13.54
C SER A 325 -63.07 72.78 13.21
N THR A 326 -62.47 73.40 12.19
CA THR A 326 -62.84 74.75 11.73
C THR A 326 -64.22 74.74 11.09
N ILE A 327 -64.52 73.77 10.21
CA ILE A 327 -65.83 73.63 9.56
C ILE A 327 -66.92 73.38 10.61
N ARG A 328 -66.64 72.54 11.62
CA ARG A 328 -67.56 72.29 12.74
C ARG A 328 -67.90 73.58 13.48
N SER A 329 -66.88 74.39 13.79
CA SER A 329 -67.06 75.69 14.45
C SER A 329 -67.89 76.65 13.59
N ILE A 330 -67.68 76.67 12.27
CA ILE A 330 -68.48 77.47 11.33
C ILE A 330 -69.93 76.97 11.29
N ALA A 331 -70.16 75.66 11.26
CA ALA A 331 -71.49 75.07 11.26
C ALA A 331 -72.24 75.41 12.55
N GLU A 332 -71.60 75.32 13.72
CA GLU A 332 -72.18 75.73 15.00
C GLU A 332 -72.55 77.23 15.03
N GLN A 333 -71.67 78.10 14.53
CA GLN A 333 -71.96 79.53 14.40
C GLN A 333 -73.11 79.81 13.43
N THR A 334 -73.13 79.12 12.27
CA THR A 334 -74.18 79.25 11.27
C THR A 334 -75.53 78.81 11.82
N ASN A 335 -75.54 77.73 12.62
CA ASN A 335 -76.72 77.25 13.31
C ASN A 335 -77.27 78.28 14.31
N LEU A 336 -76.39 78.96 15.07
CA LEU A 336 -76.77 80.05 15.97
C LEU A 336 -77.30 81.29 15.23
N LEU A 337 -76.66 81.68 14.11
CA LEU A 337 -77.12 82.78 13.27
C LEU A 337 -78.49 82.49 12.66
N ALA A 338 -78.70 81.28 12.17
CA ALA A 338 -79.97 80.82 11.63
C ALA A 338 -81.08 80.81 12.69
N LEU A 339 -80.75 80.40 13.93
CA LEU A 339 -81.68 80.48 15.05
C LEU A 339 -82.09 81.93 15.36
N ASN A 340 -81.12 82.86 15.39
CA ASN A 340 -81.42 84.28 15.59
C ASN A 340 -82.27 84.86 14.46
N ALA A 341 -82.00 84.48 13.20
CA ALA A 341 -82.79 84.87 12.05
C ALA A 341 -84.22 84.33 12.11
N ALA A 342 -84.42 83.09 12.56
CA ALA A 342 -85.74 82.49 12.75
C ALA A 342 -86.54 83.23 13.84
N ILE A 343 -85.88 83.65 14.93
CA ILE A 343 -86.51 84.46 15.98
C ILE A 343 -86.95 85.82 15.44
N GLU A 344 -86.09 86.53 14.69
CA GLU A 344 -86.41 87.84 14.13
C GLU A 344 -87.49 87.76 13.04
N ALA A 345 -87.48 86.68 12.24
CA ALA A 345 -88.53 86.39 11.26
C ALA A 345 -89.89 86.14 11.93
N ALA A 346 -89.92 85.44 13.07
CA ALA A 346 -91.14 85.28 13.87
C ALA A 346 -91.62 86.63 14.45
N ARG A 347 -90.69 87.52 14.81
CA ARG A 347 -90.97 88.85 15.35
C ARG A 347 -91.55 89.83 14.30
N ALA A 348 -91.17 89.67 13.04
CA ALA A 348 -91.66 90.49 11.92
C ALA A 348 -93.08 90.12 11.42
N GLY A 349 -93.72 89.09 11.99
CA GLY A 349 -95.10 88.71 11.66
C GLY A 349 -95.28 88.27 10.20
N ASP A 350 -96.35 88.74 9.54
CA ASP A 350 -96.68 88.33 8.16
C ASP A 350 -95.58 88.69 7.13
N GLN A 351 -94.80 89.74 7.38
CA GLN A 351 -93.69 90.16 6.51
C GLN A 351 -92.44 89.28 6.65
N GLY A 352 -92.36 88.47 7.72
CA GLY A 352 -91.21 87.60 8.03
C GLY A 352 -91.33 86.16 7.55
N ARG A 353 -92.49 85.72 7.03
CA ARG A 353 -92.75 84.31 6.67
C ARG A 353 -91.75 83.72 5.67
N GLY A 354 -91.33 84.51 4.67
CA GLY A 354 -90.31 84.08 3.70
C GLY A 354 -88.92 83.93 4.33
N PHE A 355 -88.57 84.82 5.25
CA PHE A 355 -87.30 84.75 6.00
C PHE A 355 -87.25 83.57 6.98
N ALA A 356 -88.40 83.21 7.60
CA ALA A 356 -88.48 82.08 8.52
C ALA A 356 -88.14 80.74 7.83
N VAL A 357 -88.66 80.52 6.62
CA VAL A 357 -88.37 79.30 5.83
C VAL A 357 -86.89 79.20 5.50
N VAL A 358 -86.27 80.31 5.07
CA VAL A 358 -84.83 80.34 4.75
C VAL A 358 -83.99 80.10 6.02
N ALA A 359 -84.38 80.68 7.15
CA ALA A 359 -83.68 80.50 8.42
C ALA A 359 -83.72 79.02 8.89
N ASP A 360 -84.88 78.36 8.79
CA ASP A 360 -84.98 76.93 9.13
C ASP A 360 -84.16 76.04 8.19
N GLU A 361 -84.12 76.34 6.88
CA GLU A 361 -83.31 75.60 5.90
C GLU A 361 -81.81 75.76 6.19
N VAL A 362 -81.33 76.97 6.49
CA VAL A 362 -79.93 77.23 6.88
C VAL A 362 -79.60 76.50 8.19
N ARG A 363 -80.54 76.45 9.14
CA ARG A 363 -80.36 75.72 10.40
C ARG A 363 -80.21 74.22 10.18
N GLN A 364 -81.07 73.61 9.35
CA GLN A 364 -80.96 72.20 8.99
C GLN A 364 -79.65 71.89 8.25
N LEU A 365 -79.24 72.76 7.32
CA LEU A 365 -77.98 72.62 6.60
C LEU A 365 -76.77 72.68 7.56
N ALA A 366 -76.78 73.61 8.51
CA ALA A 366 -75.76 73.73 9.54
C ALA A 366 -75.69 72.49 10.45
N SER A 367 -76.85 71.96 10.87
CA SER A 367 -76.92 70.72 11.65
C SER A 367 -76.33 69.53 10.89
N ARG A 368 -76.74 69.34 9.63
CA ARG A 368 -76.21 68.27 8.76
C ARG A 368 -74.70 68.42 8.52
N THR A 369 -74.23 69.66 8.37
CA THR A 369 -72.79 69.93 8.22
C THR A 369 -72.02 69.53 9.48
N SER A 370 -72.56 69.84 10.67
CA SER A 370 -71.95 69.43 11.95
C SER A 370 -71.90 67.91 12.09
N GLU A 371 -72.99 67.20 11.79
CA GLU A 371 -73.02 65.73 11.78
C GLU A 371 -71.96 65.14 10.84
N SER A 372 -71.89 65.63 9.60
CA SER A 372 -70.84 65.19 8.65
C SER A 372 -69.42 65.49 9.14
N THR A 373 -69.19 66.60 9.84
CA THR A 373 -67.86 66.87 10.41
C THR A 373 -67.46 65.88 11.50
N VAL A 374 -68.42 65.40 12.32
CA VAL A 374 -68.14 64.37 13.34
C VAL A 374 -67.77 63.04 12.67
N GLU A 375 -68.46 62.66 11.60
CA GLU A 375 -68.12 61.45 10.83
C GLU A 375 -66.70 61.55 10.23
N ILE A 376 -66.34 62.69 9.63
CA ILE A 376 -65.00 62.90 9.06
C ILE A 376 -63.94 62.89 10.16
N GLU A 377 -64.20 63.51 11.32
CA GLU A 377 -63.30 63.50 12.48
C GLU A 377 -63.00 62.06 12.93
N SER A 378 -64.00 61.19 12.95
CA SER A 378 -63.83 59.75 13.24
C SER A 378 -62.93 59.06 12.22
N VAL A 379 -63.17 59.24 10.91
CA VAL A 379 -62.36 58.63 9.85
C VAL A 379 -60.91 59.11 9.88
N VAL A 380 -60.69 60.40 10.16
CA VAL A 380 -59.34 60.98 10.29
C VAL A 380 -58.60 60.40 11.48
N SER A 381 -59.29 60.22 12.62
CA SER A 381 -58.72 59.58 13.80
C SER A 381 -58.32 58.13 13.53
N GLU A 382 -59.18 57.37 12.85
CA GLU A 382 -58.90 55.99 12.45
C GLU A 382 -57.69 55.91 11.50
N ASN A 383 -57.63 56.78 10.48
CA ASN A 383 -56.49 56.86 9.57
C ASN A 383 -55.17 57.17 10.30
N LYS A 384 -55.20 58.05 11.30
CA LYS A 384 -54.03 58.36 12.13
C LYS A 384 -53.57 57.13 12.92
N GLN A 385 -54.49 56.37 13.50
CA GLN A 385 -54.17 55.14 14.22
C GLN A 385 -53.59 54.07 13.28
N LEU A 386 -54.22 53.84 12.12
CA LEU A 386 -53.73 52.90 11.11
C LEU A 386 -52.32 53.26 10.62
N SER A 387 -52.06 54.55 10.39
CA SER A 387 -50.73 55.04 9.99
C SER A 387 -49.68 54.82 11.07
N GLY A 388 -50.05 55.03 12.34
CA GLY A 388 -49.18 54.76 13.49
C GLY A 388 -48.82 53.28 13.60
N ASN A 389 -49.81 52.39 13.50
CA ASN A 389 -49.60 50.94 13.49
C ASN A 389 -48.73 50.50 12.31
N ALA A 390 -48.95 51.06 11.11
CA ALA A 390 -48.13 50.76 9.94
C ALA A 390 -46.66 51.20 10.14
N SER A 391 -46.42 52.37 10.75
CA SER A 391 -45.07 52.83 11.07
C SER A 391 -44.37 51.91 12.09
N GLU A 392 -45.08 51.42 13.10
CA GLU A 392 -44.54 50.44 14.05
C GLU A 392 -44.18 49.11 13.35
N GLN A 393 -45.03 48.62 12.45
CA GLN A 393 -44.72 47.43 11.64
C GLN A 393 -43.48 47.63 10.76
N MET A 394 -43.33 48.81 10.13
CA MET A 394 -42.15 49.13 9.33
C MET A 394 -40.86 49.14 10.16
N LYS A 395 -40.92 49.56 11.42
CA LYS A 395 -39.79 49.47 12.36
C LYS A 395 -39.39 48.00 12.63
N ASN A 396 -40.35 47.10 12.78
CA ASN A 396 -40.07 45.67 12.95
C ASN A 396 -39.46 45.06 11.67
N VAL A 397 -39.94 45.45 10.49
CA VAL A 397 -39.35 45.01 9.21
C VAL A 397 -37.89 45.49 9.10
N HIS A 398 -37.59 46.73 9.52
CA HIS A 398 -36.21 47.23 9.53
C HIS A 398 -35.29 46.36 10.39
N LEU A 399 -35.70 46.02 11.62
CA LEU A 399 -34.92 45.15 12.51
C LEU A 399 -34.68 43.76 11.89
N ASN A 400 -35.70 43.18 11.24
CA ASN A 400 -35.57 41.90 10.55
C ASN A 400 -34.59 41.97 9.37
N VAL A 401 -34.58 43.08 8.62
CA VAL A 401 -33.63 43.30 7.52
C VAL A 401 -32.20 43.39 8.05
N ASP A 402 -31.98 44.10 9.16
CA ASP A 402 -30.65 44.20 9.77
C ASP A 402 -30.14 42.83 10.25
N GLN A 403 -30.99 42.08 10.97
CA GLN A 403 -30.66 40.71 11.40
C GLN A 403 -30.39 39.78 10.22
N THR A 404 -31.14 39.91 9.13
CA THR A 404 -30.92 39.12 7.89
C THR A 404 -29.54 39.42 7.30
N ASN A 405 -29.09 40.68 7.29
CA ASN A 405 -27.76 41.05 6.79
C ASN A 405 -26.63 40.50 7.66
N GLU A 406 -26.79 40.51 8.99
CA GLU A 406 -25.83 39.89 9.91
C GLU A 406 -25.72 38.38 9.64
N GLN A 407 -26.85 37.70 9.48
CA GLN A 407 -26.87 36.26 9.16
C GLN A 407 -26.23 35.96 7.80
N ILE A 408 -26.51 36.76 6.77
CA ILE A 408 -25.85 36.61 5.46
C ILE A 408 -24.33 36.72 5.60
N THR A 409 -23.84 37.71 6.35
CA THR A 409 -22.41 37.89 6.60
C THR A 409 -21.78 36.68 7.27
N GLN A 410 -22.47 36.09 8.25
CA GLN A 410 -22.00 34.87 8.93
C GLN A 410 -21.94 33.68 7.97
N VAL A 411 -22.97 33.48 7.14
CA VAL A 411 -23.01 32.38 6.17
C VAL A 411 -21.94 32.56 5.09
N GLN A 412 -21.63 33.79 4.67
CA GLN A 412 -20.52 34.07 3.75
C GLN A 412 -19.18 33.61 4.31
N GLY A 413 -18.91 33.88 5.60
CA GLY A 413 -17.70 33.38 6.27
C GLY A 413 -17.59 31.85 6.24
N VAL A 414 -18.71 31.16 6.50
CA VAL A 414 -18.76 29.68 6.42
C VAL A 414 -18.52 29.18 5.00
N MET A 415 -19.12 29.81 3.99
CA MET A 415 -18.92 29.44 2.59
C MET A 415 -17.46 29.62 2.15
N ASP A 416 -16.81 30.70 2.59
CA ASP A 416 -15.39 30.92 2.32
C ASP A 416 -14.50 29.86 2.97
N GLU A 417 -14.82 29.41 4.18
CA GLU A 417 -14.11 28.30 4.84
C GLU A 417 -14.32 26.97 4.13
N ILE A 418 -15.55 26.66 3.71
CA ILE A 418 -15.85 25.45 2.92
C ILE A 418 -15.09 25.48 1.60
N HIS A 419 -15.11 26.60 0.89
CA HIS A 419 -14.40 26.76 -0.38
C HIS A 419 -12.89 26.54 -0.21
N LYS A 420 -12.28 27.21 0.78
CA LYS A 420 -10.84 27.04 1.09
C LYS A 420 -10.50 25.60 1.48
N GLY A 421 -11.32 24.98 2.33
CA GLY A 421 -11.14 23.60 2.77
C GLY A 421 -11.20 22.62 1.60
N ALA A 422 -12.18 22.78 0.73
CA ALA A 422 -12.36 21.96 -0.45
C ALA A 422 -11.19 22.11 -1.44
N VAL A 423 -10.75 23.35 -1.72
CA VAL A 423 -9.55 23.60 -2.55
C VAL A 423 -8.30 22.96 -1.95
N ASN A 424 -8.10 23.05 -0.63
CA ASN A 424 -6.96 22.44 0.04
C ASN A 424 -6.96 20.90 -0.10
N VAL A 425 -8.12 20.26 0.05
CA VAL A 425 -8.27 18.81 -0.16
C VAL A 425 -7.95 18.45 -1.62
N SER A 426 -8.53 19.17 -2.58
CA SER A 426 -8.28 18.95 -4.01
C SER A 426 -6.78 19.05 -4.36
N VAL A 427 -6.09 20.08 -3.90
CA VAL A 427 -4.64 20.25 -4.12
C VAL A 427 -3.83 19.14 -3.45
N SER A 428 -4.16 18.78 -2.22
CA SER A 428 -3.45 17.74 -1.47
C SER A 428 -3.59 16.38 -2.13
N VAL A 429 -4.80 16.02 -2.53
CA VAL A 429 -5.07 14.74 -3.19
C VAL A 429 -4.44 14.68 -4.59
N SER A 430 -4.46 15.79 -5.34
CA SER A 430 -3.77 15.88 -6.63
C SER A 430 -2.26 15.62 -6.51
N SER A 431 -1.65 16.03 -5.40
CA SER A 431 -0.23 15.77 -5.15
C SER A 431 0.09 14.30 -4.87
N LEU A 432 -0.86 13.52 -4.37
CA LEU A 432 -0.72 12.07 -4.13
C LEU A 432 -0.91 11.24 -5.41
N LEU A 433 -1.56 11.80 -6.43
CA LEU A 433 -1.81 11.15 -7.72
C LEU A 433 -0.69 11.39 -8.74
N LYS A 434 0.24 12.33 -8.47
CA LYS A 434 1.45 12.57 -9.26
C LYS A 434 2.59 11.70 -8.76
#